data_AF-A0A3P7NZL8-F1
#
_entry.id   AF-A0A3P7NZL8-F1
#
_cell.length_a   1.000
_cell.length_b   1.000
_cell.length_c   1.000
_cell.angle_alpha   90.00
_cell.angle_beta   90.00
_cell.angle_gamma   90.00
#
_symmetry.space_group_name_H-M   'P 1'
#
loop_
_entity.id
_entity.type
_entity.pdbx_description
1 polymer ?
#
loop_
_entity_poly.entity_id
_entity_poly.type
_entity_poly.pdbx_seq_one_letter_code
_entity_poly.pdbx_strand_id
1 'polypeptide(L)'
;MNLSASHNVPVVGNIPAGLPKPRAPRFDIIGDCLLNASGIAAVVIAVHISMAKLLAKRMKYVVDSGQELYALGFATLLGSFFSIYPVATALGRTMVSVESGSKTQNC
;
A
#
# COMPACT_ATOMS: atom_id res chain seq x y z
N MET A 1 25.31 -4.78 -24.63
CA MET A 1 24.19 -5.25 -25.47
C MET A 1 22.99 -4.35 -25.21
N ASN A 2 22.58 -3.55 -26.20
CA ASN A 2 21.47 -2.59 -26.06
C ASN A 2 20.17 -3.23 -26.56
N LEU A 3 19.57 -4.10 -25.74
CA LEU A 3 18.40 -4.92 -26.13
C LEU A 3 17.18 -4.08 -26.55
N SER A 4 17.06 -2.86 -26.04
CA SER A 4 15.96 -1.96 -26.40
C SER A 4 16.02 -1.55 -27.89
N ALA A 5 17.21 -1.22 -28.39
CA ALA A 5 17.40 -0.81 -29.79
C ALA A 5 17.35 -1.99 -30.77
N SER A 6 17.77 -3.19 -30.34
CA SER A 6 17.85 -4.36 -31.22
C SER A 6 16.60 -5.24 -31.21
N HIS A 7 15.80 -5.25 -30.14
CA HIS A 7 14.66 -6.18 -29.97
C HIS A 7 13.36 -5.48 -29.54
N ASN A 8 13.30 -4.13 -29.60
CA ASN A 8 12.10 -3.33 -29.26
C ASN A 8 11.49 -3.71 -27.90
N VAL A 9 12.35 -3.96 -26.92
CA VAL A 9 11.93 -4.32 -25.56
C VAL A 9 11.55 -3.05 -24.80
N PRO A 10 10.38 -3.01 -24.14
CA PRO A 10 9.97 -1.86 -23.34
C PRO A 10 10.94 -1.65 -22.17
N VAL A 11 11.48 -0.44 -22.08
CA VAL A 11 12.35 -0.01 -20.98
C VAL A 11 11.61 0.98 -20.08
N VAL A 12 12.01 1.01 -18.80
CA VAL A 12 11.35 1.81 -17.74
C VAL A 12 11.40 3.32 -18.01
N GLY A 13 12.30 3.79 -18.87
CA GLY A 13 12.41 5.20 -19.24
C GLY A 13 12.97 6.06 -18.11
N ASN A 14 12.61 7.34 -18.10
CA ASN A 14 13.12 8.31 -17.12
C ASN A 14 12.25 8.34 -15.85
N ILE A 15 12.89 8.16 -14.69
CA ILE A 15 12.24 8.27 -13.38
C ILE A 15 12.57 9.64 -12.79
N PRO A 16 11.58 10.51 -12.51
CA PRO A 16 11.85 11.81 -11.90
C PRO A 16 12.44 11.63 -10.50
N ALA A 17 13.52 12.34 -10.22
CA ALA A 17 14.16 12.32 -8.90
C ALA A 17 13.47 13.30 -7.94
N GLY A 18 13.30 12.88 -6.68
CA GLY A 18 12.74 13.71 -5.61
C GLY A 18 11.30 13.35 -5.20
N LEU A 19 10.81 14.03 -4.18
CA LEU A 19 9.45 13.85 -3.67
C LEU A 19 8.44 14.57 -4.58
N PRO A 20 7.32 13.94 -4.97
CA PRO A 20 6.26 14.63 -5.68
C PRO A 20 5.71 15.77 -4.82
N LYS A 21 5.45 16.93 -5.44
CA LYS A 21 4.83 18.07 -4.74
C LYS A 21 3.43 17.65 -4.25
N PRO A 22 3.05 17.99 -3.01
CA PRO A 22 1.73 17.66 -2.50
C PRO A 22 0.66 18.34 -3.36
N ARG A 23 -0.32 17.57 -3.84
CA ARG A 23 -1.44 18.02 -4.67
C ARG A 23 -2.73 17.45 -4.08
N ALA A 24 -3.74 18.30 -3.91
CA ALA A 24 -5.04 17.85 -3.43
C ALA A 24 -5.69 16.88 -4.44
N PRO A 25 -6.37 15.82 -3.96
CA PRO A 25 -7.13 14.93 -4.82
C PRO A 25 -8.25 15.71 -5.53
N ARG A 26 -8.56 15.31 -6.76
CA ARG A 26 -9.63 15.94 -7.55
C ARG A 26 -10.99 15.52 -7.00
N PHE A 27 -11.72 16.46 -6.40
CA PHE A 27 -13.03 16.19 -5.83
C PHE A 27 -14.12 15.93 -6.89
N ASP A 28 -13.93 16.43 -8.12
CA ASP A 28 -14.90 16.30 -9.22
C ASP A 28 -15.15 14.85 -9.63
N ILE A 29 -14.15 13.98 -9.51
CA ILE A 29 -14.20 12.57 -9.97
C ILE A 29 -14.59 11.58 -8.86
N ILE A 30 -14.81 12.07 -7.64
CA ILE A 30 -15.06 11.20 -6.49
C ILE A 30 -16.36 10.43 -6.68
N GLY A 31 -17.42 11.08 -7.19
CA GLY A 31 -18.72 10.43 -7.42
C GLY A 31 -18.63 9.23 -8.36
N ASP A 32 -17.91 9.38 -9.47
CA ASP A 32 -17.76 8.33 -10.49
C ASP A 32 -16.85 7.19 -10.01
N CYS A 33 -15.84 7.52 -9.21
CA CYS A 33 -14.87 6.54 -8.70
C CYS A 33 -15.34 5.84 -7.43
N LEU A 34 -16.36 6.33 -6.72
CA LEU A 34 -16.74 5.85 -5.40
C LEU A 34 -17.11 4.36 -5.39
N LEU A 35 -17.87 3.92 -6.39
CA LEU A 35 -18.30 2.53 -6.51
C LEU A 35 -17.09 1.59 -6.69
N ASN A 36 -16.21 1.90 -7.64
CA ASN A 36 -14.99 1.12 -7.89
C ASN A 36 -14.02 1.16 -6.69
N ALA A 37 -13.86 2.34 -6.09
CA ALA A 37 -12.99 2.53 -4.92
C ALA A 37 -13.49 1.76 -3.71
N SER A 38 -14.81 1.66 -3.49
CA SER A 38 -15.39 0.90 -2.38
C SER A 38 -15.04 -0.59 -2.44
N GLY A 39 -15.07 -1.18 -3.65
CA GLY A 39 -14.68 -2.58 -3.86
C GLY A 39 -13.20 -2.81 -3.55
N ILE A 40 -12.34 -1.92 -4.02
CA ILE A 40 -10.90 -1.98 -3.73
C ILE A 40 -10.66 -1.83 -2.22
N ALA A 41 -11.31 -0.86 -1.57
CA ALA A 41 -11.18 -0.62 -0.14
C ALA A 41 -11.59 -1.85 0.68
N ALA A 42 -12.71 -2.50 0.34
CA ALA A 42 -13.16 -3.71 1.02
C ALA A 42 -12.12 -4.84 0.95
N VAL A 43 -11.53 -5.07 -0.23
CA VAL A 43 -10.48 -6.08 -0.42
C VAL A 43 -9.21 -5.71 0.37
N VAL A 44 -8.78 -4.46 0.30
CA VAL A 44 -7.57 -3.98 1.00
C VAL A 44 -7.72 -4.15 2.51
N ILE A 45 -8.87 -3.74 3.08
CA ILE A 45 -9.16 -3.87 4.51
C ILE A 45 -9.19 -5.35 4.92
N ALA A 46 -9.86 -6.20 4.14
CA ALA A 46 -9.95 -7.62 4.42
C ALA A 46 -8.57 -8.30 4.44
N VAL A 47 -7.72 -8.00 3.45
CA VAL A 47 -6.35 -8.53 3.38
C VAL A 47 -5.49 -8.01 4.54
N HIS A 48 -5.61 -6.72 4.87
CA HIS A 48 -4.87 -6.08 5.95
C HIS A 48 -5.20 -6.70 7.32
N ILE A 49 -6.49 -6.78 7.67
CA ILE A 49 -6.95 -7.37 8.93
C ILE A 49 -6.59 -8.86 9.00
N SER A 50 -6.69 -9.59 7.88
CA SER A 50 -6.30 -11.01 7.82
C SER A 50 -4.82 -11.20 8.13
N MET A 51 -3.96 -10.36 7.56
CA MET A 51 -2.52 -10.38 7.82
C MET A 51 -2.21 -10.01 9.28
N ALA A 52 -2.83 -8.93 9.80
CA ALA A 52 -2.64 -8.50 11.17
C ALA A 52 -3.00 -9.62 12.17
N LYS A 53 -4.15 -10.29 11.96
CA LYS A 53 -4.57 -11.43 12.79
C LYS A 53 -3.66 -12.65 12.65
N LEU A 54 -3.14 -12.92 11.46
CA LEU A 54 -2.18 -14.00 11.24
C LEU A 54 -0.91 -13.78 12.05
N LEU A 55 -0.36 -12.56 12.01
CA LEU A 55 0.82 -12.18 12.78
C LEU A 55 0.55 -12.15 14.29
N ALA A 56 -0.61 -11.65 14.71
CA ALA A 56 -1.08 -11.67 16.10
C ALA A 56 -1.05 -13.09 16.68
N LYS A 57 -1.56 -14.07 15.91
CA LYS A 57 -1.57 -15.48 16.30
C LYS A 57 -0.16 -16.08 16.35
N ARG A 58 0.72 -15.74 15.40
CA ARG A 58 2.11 -16.23 15.35
C ARG A 58 2.96 -15.68 16.51
N MET A 59 2.82 -14.39 16.79
CA MET A 59 3.67 -13.64 17.71
C MET A 59 3.05 -13.47 19.10
N LYS A 60 1.83 -14.00 19.31
CA LYS A 60 1.07 -13.98 20.58
C LYS A 60 0.82 -12.56 21.12
N TYR A 61 0.42 -11.62 20.26
CA TYR A 61 -0.05 -10.30 20.67
C TYR A 61 -1.52 -10.09 20.28
N VAL A 62 -2.16 -9.07 20.83
CA VAL A 62 -3.56 -8.71 20.54
C VAL A 62 -3.59 -7.65 19.45
N VAL A 63 -4.44 -7.83 18.44
CA VAL A 63 -4.71 -6.83 17.40
C VAL A 63 -6.10 -6.24 17.60
N ASP A 64 -6.17 -4.92 17.65
CA ASP A 64 -7.43 -4.18 17.56
C ASP A 64 -7.74 -3.84 16.11
N SER A 65 -8.76 -4.51 15.54
CA SER A 65 -9.15 -4.29 14.14
C SER A 65 -9.71 -2.88 13.88
N GLY A 66 -10.28 -2.22 14.89
CA GLY A 66 -10.76 -0.85 14.77
C GLY A 66 -9.60 0.14 14.63
N GLN A 67 -8.57 -0.01 15.46
CA GLN A 67 -7.37 0.83 15.38
C GLN A 67 -6.64 0.65 14.05
N GLU A 68 -6.51 -0.59 13.56
CA GLU A 68 -5.91 -0.88 12.25
C GLU A 68 -6.71 -0.23 11.10
N LEU A 69 -8.05 -0.24 11.18
CA LEU A 69 -8.90 0.42 10.18
C LEU A 69 -8.70 1.94 10.16
N TYR A 70 -8.65 2.57 11.35
CA TYR A 70 -8.37 4.01 11.45
C TYR A 70 -6.98 4.35 10.93
N ALA A 71 -5.97 3.56 11.29
CA ALA A 71 -4.59 3.75 10.84
C ALA A 71 -4.49 3.65 9.31
N LEU A 72 -5.10 2.62 8.71
CA LEU A 72 -5.13 2.40 7.26
C LEU A 72 -5.87 3.53 6.53
N GLY A 73 -7.01 3.97 7.06
CA GLY A 73 -7.78 5.09 6.51
C GLY A 73 -6.99 6.39 6.55
N PHE A 74 -6.38 6.70 7.70
CA PHE A 74 -5.57 7.90 7.87
C PHE A 74 -4.33 7.90 6.96
N ALA A 75 -3.62 6.77 6.86
CA ALA A 75 -2.47 6.62 5.98
C ALA A 75 -2.85 6.81 4.50
N THR A 76 -3.98 6.24 4.07
CA THR A 76 -4.48 6.37 2.69
C THR A 76 -4.91 7.82 2.39
N LEU A 77 -5.56 8.49 3.34
CA LEU A 77 -5.95 9.90 3.21
C LEU A 77 -4.72 10.81 3.09
N LEU A 78 -3.72 10.65 3.96
CA LEU A 78 -2.47 11.41 3.87
C LEU A 78 -1.70 11.10 2.58
N GLY A 79 -1.67 9.84 2.16
CA GLY A 79 -1.00 9.42 0.92
C GLY A 79 -1.64 10.01 -0.34
N SER A 80 -2.94 10.30 -0.32
CA SER A 80 -3.65 10.89 -1.47
C SER A 80 -3.06 12.23 -1.92
N PHE A 81 -2.46 12.99 -0.99
CA PHE A 81 -1.80 14.26 -1.30
C PHE A 81 -0.52 14.10 -2.11
N PHE A 82 0.10 12.92 -2.12
CA PHE A 82 1.37 12.67 -2.82
C PHE A 82 1.21 11.93 -4.14
N SER A 83 -0.01 11.91 -4.72
CA SER A 83 -0.33 11.19 -5.96
C SER A 83 0.02 9.69 -5.90
N ILE A 84 -0.32 9.05 -4.78
CA ILE A 84 -0.06 7.63 -4.55
C ILE A 84 -1.28 6.79 -5.00
N TYR A 85 -1.04 5.59 -5.53
CA TYR A 85 -2.07 4.60 -5.81
C TYR A 85 -2.62 3.97 -4.52
N PRO A 86 -3.83 3.37 -4.52
CA PRO A 86 -4.39 2.72 -3.34
C PRO A 86 -3.37 1.78 -2.67
N VAL A 87 -3.00 2.10 -1.43
CA VAL A 87 -1.98 1.34 -0.70
C VAL A 87 -2.57 0.04 -0.19
N ALA A 88 -1.82 -1.06 -0.33
CA ALA A 88 -2.21 -2.36 0.19
C ALA A 88 -1.08 -2.94 1.06
N THR A 89 -1.43 -3.93 1.87
CA THR A 89 -0.46 -4.61 2.74
C THR A 89 0.54 -5.41 1.89
N ALA A 90 1.84 -5.17 2.09
CA ALA A 90 2.90 -5.84 1.35
C ALA A 90 3.25 -7.20 1.99
N LEU A 91 2.41 -8.21 1.74
CA LEU A 91 2.49 -9.53 2.40
C LEU A 91 3.89 -10.14 2.39
N GLY A 92 4.55 -10.18 1.23
CA GLY A 92 5.89 -10.75 1.09
C GLY A 92 6.96 -10.03 1.91
N ARG A 93 6.94 -8.68 1.92
CA ARG A 93 7.90 -7.89 2.70
C ARG A 93 7.70 -8.07 4.20
N THR A 94 6.44 -8.07 4.64
CA THR A 94 6.09 -8.24 6.06
C THR A 94 6.46 -9.63 6.55
N MET A 95 6.16 -10.68 5.78
CA MET A 95 6.46 -12.06 6.18
C MET A 95 7.97 -12.30 6.24
N VAL A 96 8.72 -11.85 5.23
CA VAL A 96 10.19 -11.95 5.23
C VAL A 96 10.81 -11.19 6.42
N SER A 97 10.30 -10.00 6.77
CA SER A 97 10.79 -9.24 7.93
C SER A 97 10.54 -9.96 9.26
N VAL A 98 9.35 -10.56 9.41
CA VAL A 98 9.00 -11.35 10.61
C VAL A 98 9.82 -12.63 10.69
N GLU A 99 10.03 -13.33 9.56
CA GLU A 99 10.89 -14.51 9.48
C GLU A 99 12.36 -14.17 9.78
N SER A 100 12.80 -12.96 9.43
CA SER A 100 14.13 -12.43 9.78
C SER A 100 14.25 -12.06 11.26
N GLY A 101 13.20 -12.26 12.06
CA GLY A 101 13.20 -12.06 13.51
C GLY A 101 12.79 -10.65 13.96
N SER A 102 12.31 -9.80 13.04
CA SER A 102 11.88 -8.44 13.40
C SER A 102 10.58 -8.49 14.21
N LYS A 103 10.57 -7.82 15.37
CA LYS A 103 9.43 -7.81 16.33
C LYS A 103 8.80 -6.44 16.51
N THR A 104 9.37 -5.41 15.89
CA THR A 104 8.91 -4.01 16.02
C THR A 104 8.80 -3.39 14.63
N GLN A 105 8.18 -2.22 14.52
CA GLN A 105 8.01 -1.52 13.22
C GLN A 105 9.32 -0.91 12.71
N ASN A 106 10.36 -0.86 13.55
CA ASN A 106 11.69 -0.44 13.16
C ASN A 106 12.43 -1.70 12.66
N CYS A 107 12.66 -1.75 11.35
CA CYS A 107 13.56 -2.70 10.72
C CYS A 107 15.00 -2.18 10.77
#